data_AF-A0A353C9V1-F1
#
_entry.id   AF-A0A353C9V1-F1
#
_cell.length_a   1.000
_cell.length_b   1.000
_cell.length_c   1.000
_cell.angle_alpha   90.00
_cell.angle_beta   90.00
_cell.angle_gamma   90.00
#
_symmetry.space_group_name_H-M   'P 1'
#
loop_
_entity.id
_entity.type
_entity.pdbx_description
1 polymer ?
#
loop_
_entity_poly.entity_id
_entity_poly.type
_entity_poly.pdbx_seq_one_letter_code
_entity_poly.pdbx_strand_id
1 'polypeptide(L)'
;MKKLLTLIKSHVPALAPLGLMLLFTQLTSAQGPIFTGDASNLSNIIREALKLMAIILFCLGAVGVAWSIYNKMTGKEWGNQAFGSLLSFAFGTIVAVFWQLAQGRAVGVDTNF
;
A
#
# COMPACT_ATOMS: atom_id res chain seq x y z
N MET A 1 -12.40 13.09 28.48
CA MET A 1 -12.33 12.46 27.13
C MET A 1 -12.21 13.46 25.98
N LYS A 2 -13.05 14.52 25.90
CA LYS A 2 -12.98 15.52 24.80
C LYS A 2 -11.61 16.21 24.63
N LYS A 3 -10.94 16.59 25.74
CA LYS A 3 -9.62 17.27 25.70
C LYS A 3 -8.51 16.38 25.13
N LEU A 4 -8.51 15.08 25.44
CA LEU A 4 -7.53 14.11 24.94
C LEU A 4 -7.62 13.96 23.41
N LEU A 5 -8.86 13.93 22.90
CA LEU A 5 -9.16 13.76 21.48
C LEU A 5 -8.71 14.98 20.64
N THR A 6 -8.79 16.18 21.22
CA THR A 6 -8.28 17.42 20.60
C THR A 6 -6.75 17.46 20.59
N LEU A 7 -6.12 16.96 21.66
CA LEU A 7 -4.66 16.91 21.82
C LEU A 7 -4.02 15.88 20.86
N ILE A 8 -4.66 14.73 20.69
CA ILE A 8 -4.25 13.74 19.69
C ILE A 8 -4.36 14.34 18.28
N LYS A 9 -5.48 14.98 17.94
CA LYS A 9 -5.67 15.62 16.63
C LYS A 9 -4.65 16.71 16.32
N SER A 10 -4.16 17.45 17.32
CA SER A 10 -3.16 18.50 17.09
C SER A 10 -1.73 17.97 16.94
N HIS A 11 -1.42 16.78 17.44
CA HIS A 11 -0.06 16.21 17.42
C HIS A 11 0.14 15.12 16.37
N VAL A 12 -0.93 14.50 15.88
CA VAL A 12 -0.91 13.57 14.75
C VAL A 12 -0.19 14.11 13.51
N PRO A 13 -0.38 15.35 13.02
CA PRO A 13 0.32 15.83 11.83
C PRO A 13 1.83 16.02 12.04
N ALA A 14 2.30 16.23 13.27
CA ALA A 14 3.72 16.33 13.60
C ALA A 14 4.38 14.95 13.78
N LEU A 15 3.63 13.97 14.29
CA LEU A 15 4.12 12.61 14.55
C LEU A 15 4.02 11.68 13.33
N ALA A 16 3.07 11.93 12.42
CA ALA A 16 2.90 11.17 11.18
C ALA A 16 4.18 11.09 10.31
N PRO A 17 4.90 12.20 10.02
CA PRO A 17 6.11 12.12 9.20
C PRO A 17 7.26 11.38 9.91
N LEU A 18 7.35 11.46 11.24
CA LEU A 18 8.35 10.70 12.02
C LEU A 18 8.09 9.19 11.97
N GLY A 19 6.82 8.78 12.10
CA GLY A 19 6.43 7.38 11.93
C GLY A 19 6.71 6.87 10.51
N LEU A 20 6.48 7.73 9.51
CA LEU A 20 6.76 7.42 8.11
C LEU A 20 8.26 7.25 7.84
N MET A 21 9.10 8.12 8.41
CA MET A 21 10.56 8.03 8.30
C MET A 21 11.11 6.75 8.93
N LEU A 22 10.57 6.35 10.09
CA LEU A 22 10.95 5.11 10.77
C LEU A 22 10.55 3.86 9.98
N LEU A 23 9.42 3.89 9.27
CA LEU A 23 9.02 2.79 8.39
C LEU A 23 9.92 2.69 7.15
N PHE A 24 10.28 3.82 6.53
CA PHE A 24 11.13 3.82 5.34
C PHE A 24 12.59 3.47 5.62
N THR A 25 13.12 3.82 6.79
CA THR A 25 14.50 3.44 7.17
C THR A 25 14.68 1.92 7.30
N GLN A 26 13.62 1.20 7.71
CA GLN A 26 13.64 -0.27 7.77
C GLN A 26 13.56 -0.91 6.37
N LEU A 27 12.95 -0.24 5.38
CA LEU A 27 12.97 -0.72 3.99
C LEU A 27 14.37 -0.62 3.37
N THR A 28 15.11 0.45 3.66
CA THR A 28 16.46 0.67 3.09
C THR A 28 17.52 -0.28 3.66
N SER A 29 17.39 -0.74 4.91
CA SER A 29 18.34 -1.67 5.52
C SER A 29 18.13 -3.13 5.09
N ALA A 30 17.02 -3.45 4.44
CA ALA A 30 16.68 -4.80 3.97
C ALA A 30 17.17 -5.12 2.53
N GLN A 31 17.75 -4.14 1.81
CA GLN A 31 18.24 -4.34 0.44
C GLN A 31 19.70 -4.82 0.42
N GLY A 32 19.90 -6.12 0.18
CA GLY A 32 21.16 -6.66 -0.33
C GLY A 32 21.40 -6.30 -1.81
N PRO A 33 22.55 -6.66 -2.40
CA PRO A 33 22.90 -6.28 -3.77
C PRO A 33 21.86 -6.75 -4.80
N ILE A 34 21.22 -5.79 -5.49
CA ILE A 34 20.09 -6.02 -6.41
C ILE A 34 20.52 -6.71 -7.72
N PHE A 35 21.82 -6.60 -8.07
CA PHE A 35 22.41 -7.19 -9.28
C PHE A 35 23.47 -8.23 -8.91
N THR A 36 23.03 -9.37 -8.42
CA THR A 36 23.82 -10.62 -8.46
C THR A 36 23.26 -11.45 -9.61
N GLY A 37 24.12 -12.07 -10.44
CA GLY A 37 23.74 -12.73 -11.70
C GLY A 37 22.83 -13.97 -11.59
N ASP A 38 22.15 -14.17 -10.47
CA ASP A 38 21.25 -15.28 -10.22
C ASP A 38 19.81 -14.89 -10.57
N ALA A 39 19.27 -15.50 -11.64
CA ALA A 39 17.88 -15.33 -12.06
C ALA A 39 16.84 -15.62 -10.95
N SER A 40 17.21 -16.46 -9.96
CA SER A 40 16.43 -16.72 -8.76
C SER A 40 16.21 -15.48 -7.89
N ASN A 41 17.24 -14.62 -7.75
CA ASN A 41 17.15 -13.39 -6.97
C ASN A 41 16.23 -12.37 -7.64
N LEU A 42 16.32 -12.23 -8.97
CA LEU A 42 15.44 -11.35 -9.74
C LEU A 42 13.96 -11.76 -9.61
N SER A 43 13.66 -13.06 -9.65
CA SER A 43 12.28 -13.55 -9.51
C SER A 43 11.68 -13.26 -8.12
N ASN A 44 12.50 -13.37 -7.07
CA ASN A 44 12.11 -13.04 -5.70
C ASN A 44 11.91 -11.53 -5.52
N ILE A 45 12.77 -10.71 -6.13
CA ILE A 45 12.64 -9.25 -6.12
C ILE A 45 11.34 -8.82 -6.83
N ILE A 46 11.02 -9.39 -8.00
CA ILE A 46 9.79 -9.06 -8.73
C ILE A 46 8.55 -9.44 -7.90
N ARG A 47 8.57 -10.58 -7.21
CA ARG A 47 7.49 -11.03 -6.34
C ARG A 47 7.28 -10.08 -5.15
N GLU A 48 8.35 -9.70 -4.46
CA GLU A 48 8.24 -8.77 -3.33
C GLU A 48 7.90 -7.34 -3.79
N ALA A 49 8.41 -6.90 -4.94
CA ALA A 49 8.07 -5.60 -5.53
C ALA A 49 6.58 -5.52 -5.90
N LEU A 50 6.02 -6.55 -6.53
CA LEU A 50 4.58 -6.61 -6.87
C LEU A 50 3.70 -6.56 -5.62
N LYS A 51 4.09 -7.29 -4.56
CA LYS A 51 3.41 -7.24 -3.26
C LYS A 51 3.43 -5.83 -2.67
N LEU A 52 4.60 -5.18 -2.67
CA LEU A 52 4.79 -3.85 -2.12
C LEU A 52 3.96 -2.82 -2.88
N MET A 53 3.96 -2.90 -4.22
CA MET A 53 3.15 -2.04 -5.09
C MET A 53 1.66 -2.16 -4.78
N ALA A 54 1.13 -3.38 -4.65
CA ALA A 54 -0.27 -3.59 -4.28
C ALA A 54 -0.60 -2.96 -2.93
N ILE A 55 0.24 -3.17 -1.91
CA ILE A 55 0.03 -2.59 -0.57
C ILE A 55 0.05 -1.06 -0.61
N ILE A 56 0.99 -0.45 -1.33
CA ILE A 56 1.08 1.00 -1.47
C ILE A 56 -0.18 1.57 -2.13
N LEU A 57 -0.67 0.94 -3.21
CA LEU A 57 -1.91 1.32 -3.88
C LEU A 57 -3.13 1.23 -2.95
N PHE A 58 -3.21 0.19 -2.13
CA PHE A 58 -4.26 0.06 -1.12
C PHE A 58 -4.18 1.12 -0.02
N CYS A 59 -2.97 1.44 0.45
CA CYS A 59 -2.77 2.50 1.43
C CYS A 59 -3.12 3.88 0.85
N LEU A 60 -2.71 4.19 -0.37
CA LEU A 60 -3.07 5.44 -1.06
C LEU A 60 -4.57 5.53 -1.31
N GLY A 61 -5.22 4.42 -1.66
CA GLY A 61 -6.68 4.33 -1.75
C GLY A 61 -7.35 4.67 -0.42
N ALA A 62 -6.92 4.08 0.69
CA ALA A 62 -7.48 4.34 2.02
C ALA A 62 -7.29 5.81 2.45
N VAL A 63 -6.12 6.39 2.20
CA VAL A 63 -5.84 7.81 2.47
C VAL A 63 -6.72 8.71 1.60
N GLY A 64 -6.88 8.40 0.31
CA GLY A 64 -7.76 9.14 -0.59
C GLY A 64 -9.24 9.08 -0.18
N VAL A 65 -9.72 7.93 0.34
CA VAL A 65 -11.07 7.82 0.91
C VAL A 65 -11.19 8.70 2.15
N ALA A 66 -10.25 8.63 3.09
CA ALA A 66 -10.26 9.46 4.30
C ALA A 66 -10.27 10.96 3.97
N TRP A 67 -9.50 11.37 2.95
CA TRP A 67 -9.45 12.75 2.50
C TRP A 67 -10.73 13.17 1.74
N SER A 68 -11.34 12.27 0.99
CA SER A 68 -12.64 12.53 0.35
C SER A 68 -13.75 12.76 1.38
N ILE A 69 -13.75 11.99 2.48
CA ILE A 69 -14.69 12.16 3.60
C ILE A 69 -14.44 13.51 4.28
N TYR A 70 -13.18 13.88 4.53
CA TYR A 70 -12.83 15.18 5.09
C TYR A 70 -13.28 16.36 4.19
N ASN A 71 -13.08 16.24 2.87
CA ASN A 71 -13.54 17.26 1.91
C ASN A 71 -15.06 17.36 1.89
N LYS A 72 -15.78 16.23 1.95
CA LYS A 72 -17.25 16.21 2.03
C LYS A 72 -17.76 16.89 3.30
N MET A 73 -17.08 16.71 4.43
CA MET A 73 -17.42 17.38 5.69
C MET A 73 -17.10 18.89 5.70
N THR A 74 -16.14 19.32 4.88
CA THR A 74 -15.70 20.73 4.80
C THR A 74 -16.32 21.50 3.64
N GLY A 75 -17.27 20.89 2.90
CA GLY A 75 -17.96 21.52 1.77
C GLY A 75 -17.09 21.73 0.53
N LYS A 76 -15.94 21.07 0.45
CA LYS A 76 -15.00 21.14 -0.68
C LYS A 76 -15.29 20.04 -1.70
N GLU A 77 -14.81 20.23 -2.93
CA GLU A 77 -14.83 19.22 -3.98
C GLU A 77 -14.21 17.89 -3.48
N TRP A 78 -15.04 16.86 -3.39
CA TRP A 78 -14.70 15.54 -2.85
C TRP A 78 -14.68 14.45 -3.92
N GLY A 79 -15.42 14.66 -5.02
CA GLY A 79 -15.66 13.66 -6.07
C GLY A 79 -14.36 13.16 -6.70
N ASN A 80 -13.44 14.07 -7.03
CA ASN A 80 -12.16 13.69 -7.67
C ASN A 80 -11.29 12.79 -6.78
N GLN A 81 -11.34 12.99 -5.45
CA GLN A 81 -10.57 12.19 -4.51
C GLN A 81 -11.24 10.85 -4.19
N ALA A 82 -12.58 10.83 -4.12
CA ALA A 82 -13.35 9.58 -4.02
C ALA A 82 -13.16 8.70 -5.26
N PHE A 83 -13.13 9.30 -6.44
CA PHE A 83 -12.88 8.57 -7.69
C PHE A 83 -11.43 8.07 -7.79
N GLY A 84 -10.45 8.92 -7.47
CA GLY A 84 -9.04 8.54 -7.45
C GLY A 84 -8.73 7.43 -6.46
N SER A 85 -9.39 7.43 -5.29
CA SER A 85 -9.25 6.34 -4.31
C SER A 85 -9.90 5.04 -4.78
N LEU A 86 -11.09 5.10 -5.38
CA LEU A 86 -11.75 3.93 -5.97
C LEU A 86 -10.87 3.27 -7.03
N LEU A 87 -10.27 4.08 -7.91
CA LEU A 87 -9.33 3.59 -8.93
C LEU A 87 -8.07 2.99 -8.32
N SER A 88 -7.55 3.56 -7.22
CA SER A 88 -6.38 3.03 -6.52
C SER A 88 -6.66 1.67 -5.87
N PHE A 89 -7.87 1.48 -5.32
CA PHE A 89 -8.33 0.17 -4.84
C PHE A 89 -8.49 -0.84 -5.98
N ALA A 90 -9.09 -0.44 -7.10
CA ALA A 90 -9.29 -1.30 -8.27
C ALA A 90 -7.97 -1.69 -8.96
N PHE A 91 -7.00 -0.78 -9.02
CA PHE A 91 -5.68 -1.09 -9.58
C PHE A 91 -4.83 -1.91 -8.59
N GLY A 92 -4.94 -1.63 -7.29
CA GLY A 92 -4.32 -2.43 -6.23
C GLY A 92 -4.77 -3.88 -6.25
N THR A 93 -6.06 -4.16 -6.49
CA THR A 93 -6.55 -5.54 -6.65
C THR A 93 -6.00 -6.23 -7.89
N ILE A 94 -5.89 -5.53 -9.03
CA ILE A 94 -5.27 -6.08 -10.24
C ILE A 94 -3.81 -6.47 -9.97
N VAL A 95 -3.02 -5.58 -9.36
CA VAL A 95 -1.61 -5.85 -9.04
C VAL A 95 -1.49 -7.00 -8.03
N ALA A 96 -2.40 -7.11 -7.06
CA ALA A 96 -2.44 -8.23 -6.12
C ALA A 96 -2.73 -9.58 -6.81
N VAL A 97 -3.57 -9.60 -7.85
CA VAL A 97 -3.79 -10.80 -8.67
C VAL A 97 -2.53 -11.16 -9.45
N PHE A 98 -1.85 -10.18 -10.06
CA PHE A 98 -0.57 -10.42 -10.73
C PHE A 98 0.51 -10.94 -9.79
N TRP A 99 0.53 -10.47 -8.54
CA TRP A 99 1.40 -11.04 -7.52
C TRP A 99 1.09 -12.53 -7.27
N GLN A 100 -0.17 -12.91 -7.13
CA GLN A 100 -0.57 -14.32 -6.96
C GLN A 100 -0.18 -15.18 -8.16
N LEU A 101 -0.27 -14.65 -9.38
CA LEU A 101 0.17 -15.33 -10.60
C LEU A 101 1.71 -15.46 -10.66
N ALA A 102 2.42 -14.38 -10.37
CA ALA A 102 3.89 -14.35 -10.29
C ALA A 102 4.45 -15.24 -9.17
N GLN A 103 3.60 -15.60 -8.20
CA GLN A 103 3.99 -16.54 -7.16
C GLN A 103 4.17 -17.98 -7.66
N GLY A 104 3.69 -18.30 -8.86
CA GLY A 104 3.70 -19.68 -9.32
C GLY A 104 2.93 -20.57 -8.34
N ARG A 105 1.86 -20.04 -7.71
CA ARG A 105 0.87 -20.91 -7.10
C ARG A 105 0.26 -21.66 -8.26
N ALA A 106 0.86 -22.81 -8.57
CA ALA A 106 0.20 -23.87 -9.30
C ALA A 106 -1.23 -23.87 -8.77
N VAL A 107 -2.18 -23.63 -9.68
CA VAL A 107 -3.53 -24.08 -9.44
C VAL A 107 -3.32 -25.54 -9.09
N GLY A 108 -3.44 -25.87 -7.80
CA GLY A 108 -3.50 -27.25 -7.36
C GLY A 108 -4.80 -27.78 -7.90
N VAL A 109 -4.83 -28.04 -9.20
CA VAL A 109 -5.85 -28.87 -9.80
C VAL A 109 -5.53 -30.22 -9.21
N ASP A 110 -6.28 -30.57 -8.19
CA ASP A 110 -6.25 -31.86 -7.55
C ASP A 110 -6.75 -32.86 -8.59
N THR A 111 -5.87 -33.30 -9.50
CA THR A 111 -6.15 -34.33 -10.49
C THR A 111 -6.03 -35.70 -9.84
N ASN A 112 -6.77 -35.91 -8.75
CA ASN A 112 -7.04 -37.24 -8.22
C ASN A 112 -8.05 -37.91 -9.17
N PHE A 113 -7.51 -38.60 -10.17
CA PHE A 113 -8.21 -39.63 -10.94
C PHE A 113 -8.11 -40.96 -10.19
#